data_AF-A0A7W0Y9Y3-F1
#
_entry.id   AF-A0A7W0Y9Y3-F1
#
_cell.length_a   1.000
_cell.length_b   1.000
_cell.length_c   1.000
_cell.angle_alpha   90.00
_cell.angle_beta   90.00
_cell.angle_gamma   90.00
#
_symmetry.space_group_name_H-M   'P 1'
#
loop_
_entity.id
_entity.type
_entity.pdbx_description
1 polymer ?
#
loop_
_entity_poly.entity_id
_entity_poly.type
_entity_poly.pdbx_seq_one_letter_code
_entity_poly.pdbx_strand_id
1 'polypeptide(L)'
;MSESQDQRQAWFARMVESGLEHDILGPGDILTHATPDILANHLPPELLSKVLAASLATGMMTPERVLETVTPALLAKHLPHEVLWACIVAAAAKAGVTNTVGS
;
A
#
# COMPACT_ATOMS: atom_id res chain seq x y z
N MET A 1 -14.79 21.32 -1.22
CA MET A 1 -13.36 21.01 -1.44
C MET A 1 -12.99 19.56 -1.08
N SER A 2 -13.94 18.68 -0.74
CA SER A 2 -13.66 17.27 -0.37
C SER A 2 -13.65 16.30 -1.55
N GLU A 3 -14.46 16.54 -2.60
CA GLU A 3 -14.56 15.67 -3.79
C GLU A 3 -13.21 15.38 -4.47
N SER A 4 -12.30 16.37 -4.53
CA SER A 4 -10.97 16.20 -5.14
C SER A 4 -10.06 15.27 -4.33
N GLN A 5 -10.26 15.18 -3.02
CA GLN A 5 -9.50 14.29 -2.15
C GLN A 5 -10.04 12.86 -2.27
N ASP A 6 -11.36 12.69 -2.22
CA ASP A 6 -12.01 11.38 -2.38
C ASP A 6 -11.66 10.75 -3.74
N GLN A 7 -11.67 11.56 -4.81
CA GLN A 7 -11.32 11.11 -6.15
C GLN A 7 -9.83 10.70 -6.25
N ARG A 8 -8.94 11.40 -5.54
CA ARG A 8 -7.52 11.04 -5.47
C ARG A 8 -7.29 9.76 -4.68
N GLN A 9 -8.01 9.56 -3.57
CA GLN A 9 -7.94 8.32 -2.79
C GLN A 9 -8.45 7.13 -3.61
N ALA A 10 -9.58 7.28 -4.30
CA ALA A 10 -10.09 6.23 -5.19
C ALA A 10 -9.10 5.90 -6.32
N TRP A 11 -8.43 6.91 -6.86
CA TRP A 11 -7.38 6.71 -7.85
C TRP A 11 -6.18 5.92 -7.29
N PHE A 12 -5.69 6.28 -6.09
CA PHE A 12 -4.61 5.53 -5.45
C PHE A 12 -4.99 4.09 -5.13
N ALA A 13 -6.20 3.87 -4.60
CA ALA A 13 -6.70 2.52 -4.32
C ALA A 13 -6.66 1.66 -5.59
N ARG A 14 -7.15 2.20 -6.70
CA ARG A 14 -7.18 1.50 -7.99
C ARG A 14 -5.78 1.29 -8.59
N MET A 15 -4.87 2.24 -8.40
CA MET A 15 -3.46 2.12 -8.81
C MET A 15 -2.74 1.00 -8.04
N VAL A 16 -2.92 0.96 -6.72
CA VAL A 16 -2.30 -0.07 -5.87
C VAL A 16 -2.93 -1.44 -6.15
N GLU A 17 -4.25 -1.50 -6.32
CA GLU A 17 -4.98 -2.72 -6.72
C GLU A 17 -4.49 -3.25 -8.07
N SER A 18 -4.47 -2.40 -9.10
CA SER A 18 -3.96 -2.77 -10.42
C SER A 18 -2.48 -3.16 -10.37
N GLY A 19 -1.66 -2.47 -9.57
CA GLY A 19 -0.26 -2.83 -9.37
C GLY A 19 -0.10 -4.24 -8.79
N LEU A 20 -0.91 -4.60 -7.80
CA LEU A 20 -0.94 -5.93 -7.20
C LEU A 20 -1.47 -6.99 -8.17
N GLU A 21 -2.54 -6.70 -8.93
CA GLU A 21 -3.12 -7.61 -9.93
C GLU A 21 -2.14 -7.93 -11.08
N HIS A 22 -1.35 -6.95 -11.49
CA HIS A 22 -0.39 -7.08 -12.60
C HIS A 22 1.02 -7.52 -12.15
N ASP A 23 1.22 -7.86 -10.87
CA ASP A 23 2.53 -8.20 -10.27
C ASP A 23 3.60 -7.09 -10.41
N ILE A 24 3.17 -5.86 -10.74
CA ILE A 24 4.04 -4.68 -10.80
C ILE A 24 4.41 -4.26 -9.37
N LEU A 25 3.46 -4.42 -8.45
CA LEU A 25 3.53 -3.96 -7.07
C LEU A 25 3.36 -5.18 -6.16
N GLY A 26 4.45 -5.59 -5.50
CA GLY A 26 4.42 -6.72 -4.59
C GLY A 26 3.96 -6.33 -3.19
N PRO A 27 3.44 -7.29 -2.40
CA PRO A 27 3.13 -7.07 -0.99
C PRO A 27 4.32 -6.51 -0.19
N GLY A 28 5.52 -7.02 -0.45
CA GLY A 28 6.75 -6.55 0.19
C GLY A 28 7.14 -5.12 -0.19
N ASP A 29 6.79 -4.68 -1.41
CA ASP A 29 7.09 -3.32 -1.88
C ASP A 29 6.22 -2.29 -1.14
N ILE A 30 4.97 -2.65 -0.82
CA ILE A 30 4.09 -1.83 0.03
C ILE A 30 4.68 -1.68 1.43
N LEU A 31 5.05 -2.78 2.09
CA LEU A 31 5.59 -2.72 3.45
C LEU A 31 6.97 -2.04 3.56
N THR A 32 7.68 -1.88 2.44
CA THR A 32 8.94 -1.12 2.41
C THR A 32 8.72 0.35 2.76
N HIS A 33 7.60 0.93 2.33
CA HIS A 33 7.28 2.34 2.57
C HIS A 33 6.14 2.52 3.58
N ALA A 34 5.14 1.64 3.56
CA ALA A 34 4.13 1.51 4.61
C ALA A 34 4.71 0.71 5.80
N THR A 35 5.75 1.27 6.41
CA THR A 35 6.43 0.66 7.55
C THR A 35 5.46 0.49 8.73
N PRO A 36 5.75 -0.42 9.68
CA PRO A 36 4.92 -0.62 10.87
C PRO A 36 4.65 0.68 11.65
N ASP A 37 5.59 1.62 11.64
CA ASP A 37 5.46 2.94 12.28
C ASP A 37 4.45 3.84 11.57
N ILE A 38 4.53 3.93 10.24
CA ILE A 38 3.53 4.64 9.41
C ILE A 38 2.15 4.02 9.60
N LEU A 39 2.07 2.69 9.56
CA LEU A 39 0.84 1.95 9.78
C LEU A 39 0.27 2.27 11.16
N ALA A 40 1.07 2.22 12.22
CA ALA A 40 0.64 2.53 13.59
C ALA A 40 0.15 3.97 13.78
N ASN A 41 0.79 4.93 13.12
CA ASN A 41 0.43 6.34 13.23
C ASN A 41 -0.81 6.73 12.42
N HIS A 42 -1.10 6.02 11.32
CA HIS A 42 -2.14 6.41 10.36
C HIS A 42 -3.34 5.46 10.30
N LEU A 43 -3.18 4.19 10.69
CA LEU A 43 -4.30 3.26 10.74
C LEU A 43 -5.08 3.40 12.04
N PRO A 44 -6.41 3.24 11.99
CA PRO A 44 -7.23 3.14 13.18
C PRO A 44 -6.86 1.90 14.01
N PRO A 45 -7.06 1.96 15.34
CA PRO A 45 -6.70 0.87 16.27
C PRO A 45 -7.34 -0.47 15.91
N GLU A 46 -8.54 -0.43 15.33
CA GLU A 46 -9.28 -1.61 14.88
C GLU A 46 -8.56 -2.36 13.75
N LEU A 47 -7.98 -1.63 12.78
CA LEU A 47 -7.22 -2.26 11.69
C LEU A 47 -5.86 -2.75 12.18
N LEU A 48 -5.20 -1.99 13.04
CA LEU A 48 -3.95 -2.44 13.68
C LEU A 48 -4.14 -3.73 14.49
N SER A 49 -5.24 -3.82 15.25
CA SER A 49 -5.58 -5.04 15.98
C SER A 49 -5.80 -6.22 15.06
N LYS A 50 -6.42 -6.03 13.89
CA LYS A 50 -6.59 -7.09 12.89
C LYS A 50 -5.25 -7.53 12.29
N VAL A 51 -4.38 -6.59 11.94
CA VAL A 51 -3.03 -6.89 11.42
C VAL A 51 -2.21 -7.67 12.45
N LEU A 52 -2.25 -7.23 13.71
CA LEU A 52 -1.60 -7.93 14.83
C LEU A 52 -2.20 -9.32 15.03
N ALA A 53 -3.53 -9.45 15.08
CA ALA A 53 -4.19 -10.74 15.22
C ALA A 53 -3.84 -11.71 14.09
N ALA A 54 -3.81 -11.24 12.84
CA ALA A 54 -3.38 -12.03 11.69
C ALA A 54 -1.92 -12.49 11.83
N SER A 55 -1.04 -11.61 12.31
CA SER A 55 0.38 -11.91 12.53
C SER A 55 0.61 -12.88 13.70
N LEU A 56 -0.15 -12.74 14.78
CA LEU A 56 -0.09 -13.63 15.96
C LEU A 56 -0.62 -15.03 15.63
N ALA A 57 -1.68 -15.13 14.82
CA ALA A 57 -2.23 -16.41 14.39
C ALA A 57 -1.22 -17.28 13.61
N THR A 58 -0.30 -16.66 12.89
CA THR A 58 0.72 -17.34 12.09
C THR A 58 2.12 -17.33 12.72
N GLY A 59 2.32 -16.56 13.79
CA GLY A 59 3.63 -16.35 14.42
C GLY A 59 4.60 -15.50 13.59
N MET A 60 4.13 -14.88 12.49
CA MET A 60 4.97 -14.06 11.60
C MET A 60 4.12 -12.99 10.90
N MET A 61 4.60 -11.76 10.88
CA MET A 61 4.01 -10.65 10.13
C MET A 61 4.57 -10.65 8.71
N THR A 62 3.83 -11.22 7.75
CA THR A 62 4.22 -11.19 6.33
C THR A 62 3.45 -10.11 5.58
N PRO A 63 4.02 -9.55 4.50
CA PRO A 63 3.38 -8.49 3.74
C PRO A 63 2.04 -8.90 3.12
N GLU A 64 1.91 -10.15 2.69
CA GLU A 64 0.66 -10.71 2.15
C GLU A 64 -0.45 -10.67 3.20
N ARG A 65 -0.15 -11.03 4.46
CA ARG A 65 -1.12 -11.01 5.55
C ARG A 65 -1.57 -9.60 5.92
N VAL A 66 -0.66 -8.64 5.85
CA VAL A 66 -1.03 -7.24 6.05
C VAL A 66 -2.00 -6.80 4.96
N LEU A 67 -1.80 -7.19 3.70
CA LEU A 67 -2.72 -6.85 2.62
C LEU A 67 -4.07 -7.58 2.68
N GLU A 68 -4.12 -8.79 3.27
CA GLU A 68 -5.38 -9.48 3.56
C GLU A 68 -6.25 -8.70 4.56
N THR A 69 -5.63 -7.94 5.48
CA THR A 69 -6.34 -7.15 6.50
C THR A 69 -6.46 -5.67 6.14
N VAL A 70 -5.50 -5.13 5.38
CA VAL A 70 -5.41 -3.73 4.97
C VAL A 70 -5.42 -3.68 3.44
N THR A 71 -6.63 -3.63 2.90
CA THR A 71 -6.85 -3.58 1.45
C THR A 71 -6.31 -2.29 0.82
N PRO A 72 -6.07 -2.26 -0.50
CA PRO A 72 -5.65 -1.06 -1.23
C PRO A 72 -6.54 0.16 -0.96
N ALA A 73 -7.86 -0.06 -0.82
CA ALA A 73 -8.81 0.98 -0.48
C ALA A 73 -8.61 1.55 0.93
N LEU A 74 -8.30 0.70 1.92
CA LEU A 74 -7.98 1.14 3.27
C LEU A 74 -6.63 1.85 3.34
N LEU A 75 -5.65 1.37 2.58
CA LEU A 75 -4.36 2.04 2.43
C LEU A 75 -4.56 3.45 1.87
N ALA A 76 -5.29 3.59 0.76
CA ALA A 76 -5.57 4.89 0.15
C ALA A 76 -6.34 5.85 1.05
N LYS A 77 -7.20 5.31 1.92
CA LYS A 77 -8.02 6.09 2.85
C LYS A 77 -7.24 6.60 4.06
N HIS A 78 -6.32 5.79 4.60
CA HIS A 78 -5.66 6.05 5.87
C HIS A 78 -4.23 6.54 5.72
N LEU A 79 -3.49 6.06 4.71
CA LEU A 79 -2.09 6.44 4.54
C LEU A 79 -1.94 7.80 3.84
N PRO A 80 -0.84 8.52 4.14
CA PRO A 80 -0.47 9.71 3.38
C PRO A 80 -0.26 9.38 1.90
N HIS A 81 -0.71 10.28 1.03
CA HIS A 81 -0.50 10.14 -0.42
C HIS A 81 0.98 10.03 -0.80
N GLU A 82 1.88 10.67 -0.06
CA GLU A 82 3.33 10.58 -0.32
C GLU A 82 3.88 9.17 -0.11
N VAL A 83 3.38 8.46 0.91
CA VAL A 83 3.77 7.07 1.18
C VAL A 83 3.25 6.15 0.09
N LEU A 84 1.97 6.29 -0.30
CA LEU A 84 1.37 5.51 -1.38
C LEU A 84 2.09 5.74 -2.71
N TRP A 85 2.42 6.99 -3.01
CA TRP A 85 3.19 7.33 -4.19
C TRP A 85 4.59 6.73 -4.15
N ALA A 86 5.27 6.75 -2.99
CA ALA A 86 6.57 6.10 -2.84
C ALA A 86 6.49 4.58 -3.08
N CYS A 87 5.46 3.89 -2.57
CA CYS A 87 5.21 2.47 -2.87
C CYS A 87 5.13 2.23 -4.38
N ILE A 88 4.36 3.07 -5.09
CA ILE A 88 4.13 2.95 -6.53
C ILE A 88 5.42 3.24 -7.31
N VAL A 89 6.18 4.27 -6.94
CA VAL A 89 7.46 4.61 -7.61
C VAL A 89 8.49 3.51 -7.40
N ALA A 90 8.60 2.96 -6.20
CA ALA A 90 9.53 1.87 -5.92
C ALA A 90 9.18 0.61 -6.71
N ALA A 91 7.89 0.27 -6.77
CA ALA A 91 7.37 -0.83 -7.58
C ALA A 91 7.62 -0.61 -9.08
N ALA A 92 7.34 0.59 -9.61
CA ALA A 92 7.60 0.93 -11.00
C ALA A 92 9.09 0.86 -11.35
N ALA A 93 9.96 1.36 -10.46
CA ALA A 93 11.41 1.28 -10.63
C ALA A 93 11.90 -0.18 -10.66
N LYS A 94 11.36 -1.04 -9.79
CA LYS A 94 11.64 -2.48 -9.77
C LYS A 94 11.13 -3.20 -11.01
N ALA A 95 9.96 -2.84 -11.52
CA ALA A 95 9.36 -3.39 -12.73
C ALA A 95 10.12 -2.99 -14.02
N GLY A 96 11.21 -2.23 -13.91
CA GLY A 96 11.98 -1.79 -15.07
C GLY A 96 11.28 -0.70 -15.88
N VAL A 97 10.32 0.02 -15.28
CA VAL A 97 9.78 1.27 -15.84
C VAL A 97 10.81 2.39 -15.64
N THR A 98 12.04 2.14 -16.05
CA THR A 98 13.05 3.16 -16.28
C THR A 98 12.86 3.60 -17.72
N ASN A 99 12.24 4.76 -17.90
CA ASN A 99 12.05 5.49 -19.15
C ASN A 99 13.07 5.12 -20.26
N THR A 100 12.74 4.15 -21.12
CA THR A 100 13.33 4.06 -22.46
C THR A 100 12.53 4.97 -23.40
N VAL A 101 12.48 6.26 -23.08
CA VAL A 101 12.15 7.30 -24.06
C VAL A 101 13.47 7.95 -24.41
N GLY A 102 14.10 7.42 -25.45
CA GLY A 102 15.43 7.83 -25.88
C GLY A 102 16.05 6.83 -26.84
N SER A 103 15.53 6.76 -28.06
CA SER A 103 16.28 6.36 -29.27
C SER A 103 15.66 7.07 -30.46
#